data_AF-A0A7G9R1K7-F1
#
_entry.id   AF-A0A7G9R1K7-F1
#
_cell.length_a   1.000
_cell.length_b   1.000
_cell.length_c   1.000
_cell.angle_alpha   90.00
_cell.angle_beta   90.00
_cell.angle_gamma   90.00
#
_symmetry.space_group_name_H-M   'P 1'
#
loop_
_entity.id
_entity.type
_entity.pdbx_description
1 polymer ?
#
loop_
_entity_poly.entity_id
_entity_poly.type
_entity_poly.pdbx_seq_one_letter_code
_entity_poly.pdbx_strand_id
1 'polypeptide(L)' 'MRPGAALIHGLHITVIDTTTGKLIRQLTLDTTRRYQPQNQGLPEP' A
#
# COMPACT_ATOMS: atom_id res chain seq x y z
N MET A 1 15.11 2.26 -2.16
CA MET A 1 13.63 2.19 -2.21
C MET A 1 13.10 3.61 -2.35
N ARG A 2 12.22 3.89 -3.31
CA ARG A 2 11.59 5.22 -3.41
C ARG A 2 10.46 5.32 -2.38
N PRO A 3 10.33 6.44 -1.64
CA PRO A 3 9.24 6.60 -0.69
C PRO A 3 7.90 6.61 -1.44
N GLY A 4 6.92 5.87 -0.91
CA GLY A 4 5.56 5.82 -1.40
C GLY A 4 4.59 6.16 -0.28
N ALA A 5 3.46 6.79 -0.63
CA ALA A 5 2.39 7.07 0.31
C ALA A 5 1.14 6.27 -0.09
N ALA A 6 0.42 5.78 0.92
CA ALA A 6 -0.90 5.17 0.75
C ALA A 6 -1.96 6.14 1.29
N LEU A 7 -2.84 6.59 0.40
CA LEU A 7 -4.03 7.36 0.75
C LEU A 7 -5.19 6.39 0.93
N ILE A 8 -5.80 6.38 2.12
CA ILE A 8 -6.86 5.44 2.50
C ILE A 8 -8.16 6.22 2.65
N HIS A 9 -9.18 5.86 1.89
CA HIS A 9 -10.51 6.45 1.98
C HIS A 9 -11.58 5.34 1.94
N GLY A 10 -12.12 5.01 3.10
CA GLY A 10 -13.00 3.85 3.27
C GLY A 10 -12.27 2.56 2.89
N LEU A 11 -12.83 1.81 1.94
CA LEU A 11 -12.22 0.58 1.42
C LEU A 11 -11.29 0.82 0.23
N HIS A 12 -11.14 2.06 -0.25
CA HIS A 12 -10.27 2.37 -1.37
C HIS A 12 -8.90 2.84 -0.90
N ILE A 13 -7.85 2.28 -1.50
CA ILE A 13 -6.46 2.60 -1.19
C ILE A 13 -5.77 3.02 -2.49
N THR A 14 -5.16 4.20 -2.46
CA THR A 14 -4.40 4.74 -3.59
C THR A 14 -2.95 4.88 -3.17
N VAL A 15 -2.05 4.22 -3.91
CA VAL A 15 -0.62 4.28 -3.68
C VAL A 15 0.01 5.24 -4.69
N ILE A 16 0.72 6.25 -4.19
CA ILE A 16 1.38 7.27 -5.01
C ILE A 16 2.88 7.32 -4.72
N ASP A 17 3.64 7.69 -5.75
CA ASP A 17 5.04 8.08 -5.60
C ASP A 17 5.08 9.47 -4.97
N THR A 18 5.70 9.63 -3.80
CA THR A 18 5.66 10.89 -3.04
C THR A 18 6.56 11.97 -3.63
N THR A 19 7.48 11.60 -4.53
CA THR A 19 8.41 12.54 -5.16
C THR A 19 7.82 13.14 -6.43
N THR A 20 7.06 12.35 -7.18
CA THR A 20 6.48 12.74 -8.48
C THR A 20 4.97 12.96 -8.44
N GLY A 21 4.29 12.52 -7.37
CA GLY A 21 2.83 12.52 -7.27
C GLY A 21 2.15 11.51 -8.19
N LYS A 22 2.93 10.66 -8.88
CA LYS A 22 2.39 9.71 -9.85
C LYS A 22 1.67 8.56 -9.15
N LEU A 23 0.52 8.17 -9.69
CA LEU A 23 -0.19 6.96 -9.29
C LEU A 23 0.67 5.71 -9.55
N ILE A 24 0.90 4.92 -8.50
CA ILE A 24 1.55 3.61 -8.59
C ILE A 24 0.51 2.50 -8.67
N ARG A 25 -0.52 2.53 -7.80
CA ARG A 25 -1.54 1.47 -7.74
C ARG A 25 -2.84 1.95 -7.11
N GLN A 26 -3.96 1.36 -7.52
CA GLN A 26 -5.24 1.47 -6.84
C GLN A 26 -5.68 0.08 -6.37
N LEU A 27 -6.19 0.02 -5.14
CA LEU A 27 -6.62 -1.20 -4.47
C LEU A 27 -7.96 -0.96 -3.79
N THR A 28 -8.74 -2.04 -3.64
CA THR A 28 -9.94 -2.07 -2.80
C THR A 28 -9.75 -3.14 -1.73
N LEU A 29 -10.00 -2.80 -0.47
CA LEU A 29 -9.92 -3.70 0.67
C LEU A 29 -11.19 -4.55 0.73
N ASP A 30 -11.03 -5.87 0.64
CA ASP A 30 -12.10 -6.83 0.81
C ASP A 30 -12.16 -7.28 2.28
N THR A 31 -13.13 -6.78 3.02
CA THR A 31 -13.26 -7.03 4.47
C THR A 31 -13.70 -8.45 4.81
N THR A 32 -14.07 -9.26 3.82
CA THR A 32 -14.40 -10.69 4.03
C THR A 32 -13.17 -11.57 4.12
N ARG A 33 -12.01 -11.05 3.69
CA ARG A 33 -10.74 -11.78 3.67
C ARG A 33 -9.93 -11.49 4.93
N ARG A 34 -9.33 -12.54 5.48
CA ARG A 34 -8.28 -12.40 6.49
C ARG A 34 -6.93 -12.29 5.77
N TYR A 35 -6.42 -11.07 5.68
CA TYR A 35 -5.09 -10.83 5.13
C TYR A 35 -4.03 -11.27 6.13
N GLN A 36 -2.98 -11.93 5.63
CA GLN A 36 -1.85 -12.29 6.48
C GLN A 36 -1.18 -10.99 6.97
N PRO A 37 -0.78 -10.93 8.25
CA PRO A 37 0.04 -9.82 8.72
C PRO A 37 1.28 -9.73 7.83
N GLN A 38 1.49 -8.57 7.21
CA GLN A 38 2.72 -8.33 6.48
C GLN A 38 3.81 -8.21 7.52
N ASN A 39 4.66 -9.24 7.61
CA ASN A 39 5.84 -9.17 8.45
C ASN A 39 6.67 -7.99 7.91
N GLN A 40 6.83 -6.92 8.70
CA GLN A 40 7.68 -5.77 8.35
C GLN A 40 9.18 -6.13 8.43
N GLY A 41 9.51 -7.43 8.42
CA GLY A 41 10.88 -7.90 8.36
C GLY A 41 11.55 -7.30 7.15
N LEU A 42 12.60 -6.50 7.40
CA LEU A 42 13.62 -6.22 6.40
C LEU A 42 13.94 -7.54 5.70
N PRO A 43 14.02 -7.59 4.36
CA PRO A 43 14.42 -8.81 3.68
C PRO A 43 15.71 -9.32 4.32
N GLU A 44 15.69 -10.55 4.83
CA GLU A 44 16.91 -11.20 5.30
C GLU A 44 17.88 -11.33 4.10
N PRO A 45 19.19 -11.05 4.30
CA PRO A 45 20.17 -10.94 3.23
C PRO A 45 20.43 -12.24 2.46
#